data_AF-A0A522DWL6-F1
#
_entry.id   AF-A0A522DWL6-F1
#
_cell.length_a   1.000
_cell.length_b   1.000
_cell.length_c   1.000
_cell.angle_alpha   90.00
_cell.angle_beta   90.00
_cell.angle_gamma   90.00
#
_symmetry.space_group_name_H-M   'P 1'
#
loop_
_entity.id
_entity.type
_entity.pdbx_description
1 polymer ?
#
loop_
_entity_poly.entity_id
_entity_poly.type
_entity_poly.pdbx_seq_one_letter_code
_entity_poly.pdbx_strand_id
1 'polypeptide(L)'
;MNASGQNQSATVKELLHYVDPIPVERRCLDVLNIFIEDKTLFTAPIINDNNVPVGLIDRGRLTEIFFKPYARDLHHRKLIGEIMTTDPVIVDINTSIDDLANITINAGMRHMANGFIIVENSAYIGMATGHKLLEEITQRKQQDLYFLAHYDQLTGVPNRLLFKDRLLQACQQAKRNKSLFALVFVDLDRFKQINDTLGHSFGDQLLINFAHRLTSSVRESDTVARMGGDEFVIILQNLTEAGHAEKVASTIIDNIRQPMQIYEREIQITASLGVALYPLHDDTVDGLIRKADAAMYEVKEKGRNGYIVYSEVFDHCLIERNSLETDLRMALNNNELSLFYQPQIHLASNQVIGVEALLRWHHPKQGLISPATFIPIAEESGLIVAIGEWVLHEACRQHAEWVRQGLPSLRMAINVSAIQFRQQDFCACVKKVVEDTGIDPKYIELELTESVVMTNPLQTVTVLNELRSLGIKLAIDDFGTGHSSLSYLTRFPIDRIKIDQSFIRNIHDVPANEAIVRAIIAMGGSLGLEMIAEGVETMDELECIKNHQCQEVQGYHFSRPIPADAFKDWHQELMKT
;
A
#
# COMPACT_ATOMS: atom_id res chain seq x y z
N MET A 1 -7.60 -22.39 1.85
CA MET A 1 -7.76 -23.15 3.11
C MET A 1 -8.32 -22.24 4.19
N ASN A 2 -9.40 -22.65 4.84
CA ASN A 2 -10.18 -21.87 5.82
C ASN A 2 -9.33 -21.33 6.97
N ALA A 3 -9.15 -20.01 7.05
CA ALA A 3 -8.63 -19.29 8.22
C ALA A 3 -9.73 -19.04 9.27
N SER A 4 -10.54 -20.06 9.54
CA SER A 4 -11.55 -20.09 10.61
C SER A 4 -11.43 -21.35 11.47
N GLY A 5 -10.22 -21.91 11.56
CA GLY A 5 -9.84 -22.81 12.64
C GLY A 5 -9.38 -21.96 13.81
N GLN A 6 -10.14 -21.97 14.91
CA GLN A 6 -9.69 -21.48 16.21
C GLN A 6 -8.25 -21.92 16.44
N ASN A 7 -7.43 -20.99 16.93
CA ASN A 7 -6.09 -21.24 17.42
C ASN A 7 -6.19 -22.15 18.66
N GLN A 8 -6.54 -23.43 18.48
CA GLN A 8 -6.46 -24.43 19.53
C GLN A 8 -4.97 -24.59 19.81
N SER A 9 -4.52 -24.04 20.93
CA SER A 9 -3.18 -24.25 21.44
C SER A 9 -2.96 -25.75 21.51
N ALA A 10 -2.01 -26.30 20.74
CA ALA A 10 -1.79 -27.73 20.79
C ALA A 10 -1.43 -28.15 22.21
N THR A 11 -1.98 -29.29 22.57
CA THR A 11 -1.95 -29.80 23.93
C THR A 11 -1.05 -31.02 24.01
N VAL A 12 -0.70 -31.42 25.23
CA VAL A 12 0.10 -32.62 25.50
C VAL A 12 -0.55 -33.90 24.92
N LYS A 13 -1.84 -33.87 24.57
CA LYS A 13 -2.53 -34.92 23.81
C LYS A 13 -1.78 -35.40 22.57
N GLU A 14 -1.12 -34.50 21.84
CA GLU A 14 -0.37 -34.85 20.62
C GLU A 14 0.92 -35.65 20.91
N LEU A 15 1.44 -35.54 22.14
CA LEU A 15 2.65 -36.20 22.60
C LEU A 15 2.39 -37.55 23.29
N LEU A 16 1.11 -37.89 23.51
CA LEU A 16 0.69 -39.02 24.31
C LEU A 16 1.13 -40.36 23.69
N HIS A 17 1.79 -41.17 24.50
CA HIS A 17 2.15 -42.54 24.20
C HIS A 17 1.79 -43.41 25.41
N TYR A 18 0.93 -44.40 25.19
CA TYR A 18 0.51 -45.29 26.26
C TYR A 18 1.64 -46.26 26.65
N VAL A 19 1.90 -46.35 27.95
CA VAL A 19 2.84 -47.30 28.56
C VAL A 19 2.07 -48.02 29.67
N ASP A 20 2.18 -49.35 29.76
CA ASP A 20 1.51 -50.09 30.82
C ASP A 20 2.02 -49.66 32.21
N PRO A 21 1.14 -49.18 33.11
CA PRO A 21 1.55 -48.70 34.41
C PRO A 21 1.86 -49.87 35.37
N ILE A 22 2.77 -49.62 36.30
CA ILE A 22 3.22 -50.60 37.29
C ILE A 22 2.57 -50.30 38.64
N PRO A 23 1.88 -51.27 39.28
CA PRO A 23 1.36 -51.08 40.63
C PRO A 23 2.49 -50.85 41.65
N VAL A 24 2.29 -49.93 42.59
CA VAL A 24 3.28 -49.58 43.64
C VAL A 24 3.75 -50.77 44.49
N GLU A 25 2.89 -51.79 44.64
CA GLU A 25 3.16 -53.01 45.39
C GLU A 25 3.90 -54.10 44.57
N ARG A 26 4.26 -53.82 43.31
CA ARG A 26 4.96 -54.81 42.48
C ARG A 26 6.40 -54.99 42.96
N ARG A 27 6.92 -56.22 42.93
CA ARG A 27 8.29 -56.50 43.37
C ARG A 27 9.30 -55.98 42.36
N CYS A 28 10.43 -55.49 42.85
CA CYS A 28 11.49 -54.94 42.01
C CYS A 28 12.03 -55.94 40.97
N LEU A 29 12.06 -57.24 41.30
CA LEU A 29 12.50 -58.29 40.38
C LEU A 29 11.54 -58.49 39.20
N ASP A 30 10.23 -58.41 39.43
CA ASP A 30 9.22 -58.55 38.39
C ASP A 30 9.26 -57.34 37.45
N VAL A 31 9.49 -56.14 38.00
CA VAL A 31 9.69 -54.92 37.21
C VAL A 31 10.96 -54.99 36.38
N LEU A 32 12.04 -55.55 36.92
CA LEU A 32 13.29 -55.77 36.19
C LEU A 32 13.08 -56.70 34.98
N ASN A 33 12.28 -57.75 35.13
CA ASN A 33 11.97 -58.66 34.03
C ASN A 33 11.20 -57.95 32.90
N ILE A 34 10.25 -57.06 33.23
CA ILE A 34 9.54 -56.24 32.24
C ILE A 34 10.53 -55.43 31.38
N PHE A 35 11.53 -54.78 31.99
CA PHE A 35 12.58 -54.03 31.26
C PHE A 35 13.60 -54.90 30.51
N ILE A 36 13.73 -56.18 30.88
CA ILE A 36 14.58 -57.13 30.17
C ILE A 36 13.87 -57.66 28.92
N GLU A 37 12.57 -57.95 29.05
CA GLU A 37 11.70 -58.44 27.97
C GLU A 37 11.44 -57.35 26.94
N ASP A 38 11.06 -56.15 27.39
CA ASP A 38 10.90 -54.99 26.53
C ASP A 38 12.15 -54.10 26.57
N LYS A 39 13.03 -54.29 25.58
CA LYS A 39 14.25 -53.49 25.44
C LYS A 39 13.99 -52.05 25.01
N THR A 40 12.79 -51.72 24.54
CA THR A 40 12.40 -50.38 24.07
C THR A 40 11.79 -49.53 25.19
N LEU A 41 11.37 -50.16 26.29
CA LEU A 41 10.90 -49.49 27.49
C LEU A 41 12.08 -48.91 28.29
N PHE A 42 12.11 -47.58 28.44
CA PHE A 42 13.14 -46.87 29.22
C PHE A 42 12.64 -46.39 30.58
N THR A 43 11.37 -46.01 30.66
CA THR A 43 10.69 -45.56 31.88
C THR A 43 9.31 -46.19 31.96
N ALA A 44 8.88 -46.54 33.17
CA ALA A 44 7.51 -46.96 33.44
C ALA A 44 6.88 -46.09 34.55
N PRO A 45 5.59 -45.72 34.42
CA PRO A 45 4.88 -44.99 35.46
C PRO A 45 4.44 -45.94 36.56
N ILE A 46 4.44 -45.46 37.81
CA ILE A 46 3.99 -46.22 38.97
C ILE A 46 2.70 -45.60 39.48
N ILE A 47 1.67 -46.43 39.65
CA ILE A 47 0.34 -46.04 40.07
C ILE A 47 -0.06 -46.71 41.39
N ASN A 48 -1.00 -46.08 42.10
CA ASN A 48 -1.73 -46.73 43.21
C ASN A 48 -2.98 -47.46 42.70
N ASP A 49 -3.72 -48.09 43.63
CA ASP A 49 -4.93 -48.86 43.32
C ASP A 49 -6.06 -48.04 42.66
N ASN A 50 -6.01 -46.70 42.78
CA ASN A 50 -6.98 -45.78 42.18
C ASN A 50 -6.52 -45.25 40.80
N ASN A 51 -5.50 -45.87 40.17
CA ASN A 51 -4.91 -45.43 38.91
C ASN A 51 -4.30 -44.01 38.96
N VAL A 52 -3.93 -43.53 40.15
CA VAL A 52 -3.26 -42.23 40.33
C VAL A 52 -1.75 -42.44 40.28
N PRO A 53 -1.00 -41.68 39.45
CA PRO A 53 0.46 -41.76 39.44
C PRO A 53 1.07 -41.32 40.76
N VAL A 54 1.96 -42.15 41.32
CA VAL A 54 2.69 -41.90 42.57
C VAL A 54 4.20 -41.82 42.38
N GLY A 55 4.71 -42.20 41.20
CA GLY A 55 6.13 -42.12 40.88
C GLY A 55 6.46 -42.64 39.49
N LEU A 56 7.75 -42.67 39.18
CA LEU A 56 8.28 -43.28 37.96
C LEU A 56 9.52 -44.13 38.26
N ILE A 57 9.77 -45.15 37.45
CA ILE A 57 11.01 -45.93 37.50
C ILE A 57 11.68 -45.93 36.14
N ASP A 58 12.96 -45.54 36.11
CA ASP A 58 13.80 -45.62 34.93
C ASP A 58 14.67 -46.88 34.95
N ARG A 59 14.90 -47.44 33.76
CA ARG A 59 15.70 -48.65 33.56
C ARG A 59 17.12 -48.51 34.10
N GLY A 60 17.73 -47.32 33.96
CA GLY A 60 19.09 -47.05 34.41
C GLY A 60 19.26 -47.23 35.90
N ARG A 61 18.41 -46.59 36.69
CA ARG A 61 18.34 -46.67 38.16
C ARG A 61 18.07 -48.09 38.64
N LEU A 62 17.14 -48.79 37.99
CA LEU A 62 16.85 -50.19 38.34
C LEU A 62 18.06 -51.08 38.06
N THR A 63 18.71 -50.91 36.91
CA THR A 63 19.92 -51.66 36.52
C THR A 63 21.07 -51.37 37.48
N GLU A 64 21.32 -50.11 37.83
CA GLU A 64 22.37 -49.71 38.78
C GLU A 64 22.19 -50.37 40.16
N ILE A 65 20.95 -50.45 40.63
CA ILE A 65 20.62 -51.10 41.91
C ILE A 65 20.94 -52.60 41.85
N PHE A 66 20.57 -53.29 40.78
CA PHE A 66 20.76 -54.74 40.64
C PHE A 66 22.16 -55.18 40.16
N PHE A 67 23.00 -54.26 39.67
CA PHE A 67 24.39 -54.53 39.29
C PHE A 67 25.37 -54.54 40.47
N LYS A 68 24.96 -54.07 41.65
CA LYS A 68 25.80 -54.12 42.86
C LYS A 68 25.93 -55.57 43.37
N PRO A 69 27.11 -55.98 43.87
CA PRO A 69 27.31 -57.32 44.46
C PRO A 69 26.24 -57.59 45.54
N TYR A 70 25.65 -58.79 45.52
CA TYR A 70 24.59 -59.23 46.46
C TYR A 70 23.25 -58.47 46.37
N ALA A 71 23.07 -57.53 45.42
CA ALA A 71 21.85 -56.73 45.32
C ALA A 71 20.60 -57.56 45.00
N ARG A 72 20.74 -58.65 44.22
CA ARG A 72 19.64 -59.58 43.96
C ARG A 72 19.12 -60.22 45.24
N ASP A 73 20.00 -60.56 46.18
CA ASP A 73 19.63 -61.19 47.45
C ASP A 73 19.10 -60.17 48.50
N LEU A 74 19.43 -58.88 48.32
CA LEU A 74 19.01 -57.77 49.19
C LEU A 74 17.71 -57.09 48.75
N HIS A 75 17.41 -57.08 47.44
CA HIS A 75 16.31 -56.31 46.85
C HIS A 75 15.22 -57.18 46.19
N HIS A 76 15.33 -58.52 46.18
CA HIS A 76 14.31 -59.41 45.60
C HIS A 76 12.94 -59.31 46.25
N ARG A 77 12.86 -58.93 47.53
CA ARG A 77 11.59 -58.78 48.28
C ARG A 77 11.09 -57.34 48.38
N LYS A 78 11.87 -56.35 47.94
CA LYS A 78 11.47 -54.94 48.03
C LYS A 78 10.41 -54.59 47.01
N LEU A 79 9.48 -53.73 47.42
CA LEU A 79 8.44 -53.19 46.56
C LEU A 79 8.99 -52.05 45.71
N ILE A 80 8.46 -51.88 44.50
CA ILE A 80 8.93 -50.83 43.59
C ILE A 80 8.69 -49.43 44.17
N GLY A 81 7.64 -49.27 44.98
CA GLY A 81 7.35 -48.04 45.73
C GLY A 81 8.47 -47.58 46.68
N GLU A 82 9.33 -48.48 47.16
CA GLU A 82 10.47 -48.12 48.03
C GLU A 82 11.65 -47.53 47.25
N ILE A 83 11.69 -47.72 45.92
CA ILE A 83 12.87 -47.47 45.09
C ILE A 83 12.60 -46.42 44.00
N MET A 84 11.32 -46.18 43.68
CA MET A 84 10.87 -45.25 42.65
C MET A 84 11.35 -43.81 42.85
N THR A 85 11.28 -43.02 41.79
CA THR A 85 11.39 -41.57 41.88
C THR A 85 10.02 -41.01 42.29
N THR A 86 9.97 -40.33 43.44
CA THR A 86 8.75 -39.80 44.06
C THR A 86 8.39 -38.39 43.61
N ASP A 87 9.17 -37.79 42.71
CA ASP A 87 8.94 -36.46 42.14
C ASP A 87 8.82 -36.54 40.60
N PRO A 88 7.78 -37.22 40.07
CA PRO A 88 7.48 -37.22 38.64
C PRO A 88 6.92 -35.87 38.20
N VAL A 89 7.26 -35.45 36.97
CA VAL A 89 6.52 -34.39 36.31
C VAL A 89 5.21 -34.98 35.78
N ILE A 90 4.10 -34.55 36.38
CA ILE A 90 2.74 -34.95 36.01
C ILE A 90 2.06 -33.74 35.35
N VAL A 91 1.46 -33.95 34.18
CA VAL A 91 0.78 -32.90 33.41
C VAL A 91 -0.62 -33.35 32.98
N ASP A 92 -1.57 -32.42 33.00
CA ASP A 92 -2.91 -32.67 32.49
C ASP A 92 -2.90 -32.78 30.96
N ILE A 93 -3.75 -33.63 30.39
CA ILE A 93 -3.87 -33.83 28.94
C ILE A 93 -4.13 -32.52 28.17
N ASN A 94 -4.81 -31.55 28.80
CA ASN A 94 -5.16 -30.27 28.19
C ASN A 94 -4.07 -29.19 28.35
N THR A 95 -2.96 -29.50 29.02
CA THR A 95 -1.83 -28.57 29.17
C THR A 95 -1.27 -28.22 27.79
N SER A 96 -0.87 -26.96 27.56
CA SER A 96 -0.24 -26.58 26.30
C SER A 96 1.17 -27.16 26.20
N ILE A 97 1.66 -27.36 24.97
CA ILE A 97 3.04 -27.81 24.75
C ILE A 97 4.07 -26.79 25.27
N ASP A 98 3.76 -25.50 25.20
CA ASP A 98 4.63 -24.43 25.71
C ASP A 98 4.70 -24.41 27.24
N ASP A 99 3.58 -24.65 27.91
CA ASP A 99 3.55 -24.81 29.38
C ASP A 99 4.34 -26.05 29.81
N LEU A 100 4.20 -27.17 29.08
CA LEU A 100 5.00 -28.38 29.33
C LEU A 100 6.50 -28.09 29.15
N ALA A 101 6.90 -27.31 28.14
CA ALA A 101 8.29 -26.91 27.95
C ALA A 101 8.81 -26.07 29.13
N ASN A 102 8.04 -25.09 29.60
CA ASN A 102 8.38 -24.26 30.76
C ASN A 102 8.48 -25.08 32.06
N ILE A 103 7.52 -25.98 32.31
CA ILE A 103 7.54 -26.91 33.44
C ILE A 103 8.83 -27.74 33.41
N THR A 104 9.21 -28.23 32.23
CA THR A 104 10.42 -29.06 32.09
C THR A 104 11.71 -28.27 32.33
N ILE A 105 11.80 -27.03 31.83
CA ILE A 105 12.95 -26.15 32.07
C ILE A 105 13.11 -25.87 33.58
N ASN A 106 11.99 -25.62 34.27
CA ASN A 106 11.98 -25.33 35.70
C ASN A 106 12.27 -26.57 36.57
N ALA A 107 11.76 -27.75 36.18
CA ALA A 107 12.01 -29.01 36.88
C ALA A 107 13.44 -29.57 36.63
N GLY A 108 14.15 -29.05 35.62
CA GLY A 108 15.51 -29.43 35.28
C GLY A 108 15.60 -30.55 34.23
N MET A 109 16.70 -30.52 33.45
CA MET A 109 16.90 -31.38 32.27
C MET A 109 16.87 -32.90 32.53
N ARG A 110 16.92 -33.35 33.79
CA ARG A 110 16.78 -34.78 34.14
C ARG A 110 15.44 -35.37 33.71
N HIS A 111 14.38 -34.56 33.69
CA HIS A 111 13.03 -35.01 33.32
C HIS A 111 12.86 -35.20 31.80
N MET A 112 13.73 -34.59 30.97
CA MET A 112 13.74 -34.85 29.52
C MET A 112 14.10 -36.31 29.20
N ALA A 113 14.98 -36.93 30.01
CA ALA A 113 15.39 -38.33 29.84
C ALA A 113 14.35 -39.30 30.41
N ASN A 114 13.71 -38.95 31.52
CA ASN A 114 12.79 -39.82 32.24
C ASN A 114 11.37 -39.81 31.64
N GLY A 115 10.97 -38.73 30.97
CA GLY A 115 9.61 -38.56 30.44
C GLY A 115 8.62 -38.03 31.48
N PHE A 116 7.42 -37.70 31.01
CA PHE A 116 6.35 -37.03 31.73
C PHE A 116 5.13 -37.94 31.81
N ILE A 117 4.43 -37.90 32.93
CA ILE A 117 3.19 -38.64 33.11
C ILE A 117 2.02 -37.74 32.72
N ILE A 118 1.15 -38.24 31.84
CA ILE A 118 -0.04 -37.52 31.40
C ILE A 118 -1.24 -38.08 32.17
N VAL A 119 -2.05 -37.17 32.72
CA VAL A 119 -3.27 -37.50 33.46
C VAL A 119 -4.49 -36.82 32.86
N GLU A 120 -5.65 -37.43 33.06
CA GLU A 120 -6.95 -36.80 32.87
C GLU A 120 -7.76 -37.04 34.15
N ASN A 121 -8.30 -35.98 34.77
CA ASN A 121 -9.01 -36.07 36.05
C ASN A 121 -8.21 -36.80 37.16
N SER A 122 -6.89 -36.58 37.22
CA SER A 122 -5.94 -37.24 38.14
C SER A 122 -5.68 -38.74 37.89
N ALA A 123 -6.32 -39.35 36.88
CA ALA A 123 -6.06 -40.73 36.49
C ALA A 123 -4.98 -40.81 35.42
N TYR A 124 -4.10 -41.81 35.50
CA TYR A 124 -3.10 -42.11 34.49
C TYR A 124 -3.74 -42.47 33.15
N ILE A 125 -3.27 -41.83 32.07
CA ILE A 125 -3.71 -42.12 30.70
C ILE A 125 -2.56 -42.39 29.72
N GLY A 126 -1.33 -42.01 30.06
CA GLY A 126 -0.17 -42.22 29.19
C GLY A 126 1.07 -41.45 29.63
N MET A 127 2.12 -41.52 28.81
CA MET A 127 3.37 -40.78 29.01
C MET A 127 3.77 -40.01 27.75
N ALA A 128 4.58 -38.97 27.94
CA ALA A 128 5.33 -38.31 26.86
C ALA A 128 6.83 -38.38 27.16
N THR A 129 7.68 -38.30 26.14
CA THR A 129 9.13 -38.27 26.31
C THR A 129 9.67 -36.88 25.99
N GLY A 130 10.80 -36.49 26.59
CA GLY A 130 11.49 -35.25 26.23
C GLY A 130 11.91 -35.22 24.76
N HIS A 131 12.22 -36.38 24.16
CA HIS A 131 12.54 -36.47 22.74
C HIS A 131 11.36 -36.06 21.85
N LYS A 132 10.16 -36.61 22.08
CA LYS A 132 8.94 -36.22 21.34
C LYS A 132 8.58 -34.75 21.54
N LEU A 133 8.72 -34.25 22.78
CA LEU A 133 8.51 -32.84 23.08
C LEU A 133 9.47 -31.94 22.29
N LEU A 134 10.76 -32.30 22.23
CA LEU A 134 11.77 -31.56 21.46
C LEU A 134 11.53 -31.63 19.95
N GLU A 135 11.13 -32.80 19.43
CA GLU A 135 10.80 -32.98 18.02
C GLU A 135 9.62 -32.08 17.62
N GLU A 136 8.54 -32.09 18.41
CA GLU A 136 7.34 -31.27 18.17
C GLU A 136 7.67 -29.77 18.27
N ILE A 137 8.41 -29.34 19.31
CA ILE A 137 8.88 -27.95 19.42
C ILE A 137 9.77 -27.56 18.24
N THR A 138 10.66 -28.45 17.80
CA THR A 138 11.58 -28.18 16.68
C THR A 138 10.81 -28.05 15.38
N GLN A 139 9.88 -28.96 15.11
CA GLN A 139 9.04 -28.95 13.92
C GLN A 139 8.17 -27.68 13.86
N ARG A 140 7.57 -27.30 14.99
CA ARG A 140 6.81 -26.05 15.11
C ARG A 140 7.66 -24.82 14.87
N LYS A 141 8.80 -24.71 15.55
CA LYS A 141 9.74 -23.61 15.31
C LYS A 141 10.22 -23.56 13.87
N GLN A 142 10.43 -24.70 13.21
CA GLN A 142 10.79 -24.74 11.80
C GLN A 142 9.65 -24.25 10.90
N GLN A 143 8.40 -24.62 11.18
CA GLN A 143 7.24 -24.11 10.46
C GLN A 143 7.07 -22.60 10.65
N ASP A 144 7.21 -22.11 11.89
CA ASP A 144 7.14 -20.68 12.20
C ASP A 144 8.26 -19.91 11.48
N LEU A 145 9.49 -20.42 11.53
CA LEU A 145 10.63 -19.83 10.82
C LEU A 145 10.42 -19.83 9.30
N TYR A 146 9.86 -20.91 8.75
CA TYR A 146 9.52 -20.98 7.34
C TYR A 146 8.45 -19.94 6.98
N PHE A 147 7.39 -19.83 7.77
CA PHE A 147 6.35 -18.84 7.56
C PHE A 147 6.91 -17.41 7.63
N LEU A 148 7.72 -17.11 8.66
CA LEU A 148 8.40 -15.83 8.85
C LEU A 148 9.32 -15.46 7.67
N ALA A 149 10.01 -16.45 7.09
CA ALA A 149 10.92 -16.22 5.99
C ALA A 149 10.22 -16.08 4.63
N HIS A 150 9.06 -16.72 4.43
CA HIS A 150 8.45 -16.90 3.11
C HIS A 150 7.09 -16.23 2.91
N TYR A 151 6.45 -15.74 3.98
CA TYR A 151 5.13 -15.11 3.92
C TYR A 151 5.17 -13.67 4.46
N ASP A 152 4.30 -12.82 3.91
CA ASP A 152 4.09 -11.46 4.39
C ASP A 152 3.34 -11.51 5.74
N GLN A 153 3.91 -10.87 6.75
CA GLN A 153 3.43 -10.99 8.13
C GLN A 153 2.10 -10.27 8.36
N LEU A 154 1.76 -9.28 7.52
CA LEU A 154 0.50 -8.58 7.62
C LEU A 154 -0.62 -9.36 6.95
N THR A 155 -0.42 -9.75 5.70
CA THR A 155 -1.47 -10.29 4.83
C THR A 155 -1.55 -11.81 4.78
N GLY A 156 -0.49 -12.50 5.23
CA GLY A 156 -0.41 -13.96 5.22
C GLY A 156 -0.24 -14.60 3.84
N VAL A 157 -0.13 -13.80 2.76
CA VAL A 157 0.21 -14.31 1.42
C VAL A 157 1.73 -14.46 1.28
N PRO A 158 2.22 -15.26 0.32
CA PRO A 158 3.63 -15.32 -0.04
C PRO A 158 4.29 -13.94 -0.14
N ASN A 159 5.51 -13.82 0.38
CA ASN A 159 6.31 -12.60 0.23
C ASN A 159 7.11 -12.60 -1.08
N ARG A 160 7.85 -11.52 -1.33
CA ARG A 160 8.72 -11.36 -2.50
C ARG A 160 9.69 -12.52 -2.73
N LEU A 161 10.23 -13.13 -1.67
CA LEU A 161 11.17 -14.23 -1.78
C LEU A 161 10.48 -15.50 -2.32
N LEU A 162 9.37 -15.90 -1.69
CA LEU A 162 8.62 -17.09 -2.11
C LEU A 162 7.96 -16.89 -3.49
N PHE A 163 7.51 -15.67 -3.80
CA PHE A 163 7.04 -15.32 -5.14
C PHE A 163 8.09 -15.59 -6.23
N LYS A 164 9.32 -15.09 -6.05
CA LYS A 164 10.39 -15.27 -7.03
C LYS A 164 10.73 -16.74 -7.25
N ASP A 165 10.77 -17.53 -6.19
CA ASP A 165 10.98 -18.97 -6.27
C ASP A 165 9.86 -19.66 -7.08
N ARG A 166 8.60 -19.37 -6.77
CA ARG A 166 7.45 -19.93 -7.51
C ARG A 166 7.41 -19.48 -8.96
N LEU A 167 7.78 -18.24 -9.27
CA LEU A 167 7.84 -17.74 -10.64
C LEU A 167 8.96 -18.44 -11.44
N LEU A 168 10.13 -18.65 -10.84
CA LEU A 168 11.21 -19.44 -11.44
C LEU A 168 10.75 -20.88 -11.74
N GLN A 169 10.06 -21.52 -10.80
CA GLN A 169 9.50 -22.87 -10.99
C GLN A 169 8.46 -22.89 -12.11
N ALA A 170 7.56 -21.89 -12.16
CA ALA A 170 6.57 -21.75 -13.22
C ALA A 170 7.21 -21.61 -14.61
N CYS A 171 8.25 -20.77 -14.75
CA CYS A 171 9.02 -20.65 -16.00
C CYS A 171 9.65 -21.99 -16.42
N GLN A 172 10.29 -22.70 -15.49
CA GLN A 172 10.91 -24.01 -15.77
C GLN A 172 9.88 -25.06 -16.18
N GLN A 173 8.74 -25.11 -15.48
CA GLN A 173 7.66 -26.04 -15.78
C GLN A 173 7.00 -25.73 -17.13
N ALA A 174 6.72 -24.46 -17.40
CA ALA A 174 6.16 -24.01 -18.66
C ALA A 174 7.09 -24.28 -19.85
N LYS A 175 8.40 -24.09 -19.66
CA LYS A 175 9.42 -24.43 -20.67
C LYS A 175 9.44 -25.94 -20.99
N ARG A 176 9.32 -26.80 -19.97
CA ARG A 176 9.28 -28.27 -20.16
C ARG A 176 7.98 -28.74 -20.82
N ASN A 177 6.85 -28.19 -20.40
CA ASN A 177 5.52 -28.65 -20.82
C ASN A 177 4.98 -27.90 -22.06
N LYS A 178 5.71 -26.88 -22.54
CA LYS A 178 5.25 -25.94 -23.57
C LYS A 178 3.89 -25.32 -23.24
N SER A 179 3.69 -24.97 -21.97
CA SER A 179 2.44 -24.39 -21.47
C SER A 179 2.56 -22.88 -21.30
N LEU A 180 1.40 -22.20 -21.27
CA LEU A 180 1.30 -20.77 -21.02
C LEU A 180 1.01 -20.50 -19.54
N PHE A 181 1.54 -19.38 -19.02
CA PHE A 181 1.09 -18.81 -17.75
C PHE A 181 1.11 -17.27 -17.85
N ALA A 182 0.37 -16.60 -16.96
CA ALA A 182 0.38 -15.14 -16.88
C ALA A 182 0.94 -14.68 -15.54
N LEU A 183 1.68 -13.57 -15.57
CA LEU A 183 2.03 -12.78 -14.42
C LEU A 183 1.16 -11.53 -14.43
N VAL A 184 0.45 -11.27 -13.33
CA VAL A 184 -0.36 -10.06 -13.14
C VAL A 184 0.27 -9.23 -12.04
N PHE A 185 0.64 -8.00 -12.34
CA PHE A 185 1.02 -6.99 -11.35
C PHE A 185 -0.23 -6.22 -10.93
N VAL A 186 -0.38 -5.97 -9.64
CA VAL A 186 -1.58 -5.37 -9.05
C VAL A 186 -1.15 -4.28 -8.08
N ASP A 187 -1.75 -3.10 -8.19
CA ASP A 187 -1.51 -1.98 -7.28
C ASP A 187 -2.85 -1.39 -6.83
N LEU A 188 -2.99 -1.16 -5.52
CA LEU A 188 -4.19 -0.50 -4.98
C LEU A 188 -4.15 0.99 -5.32
N ASP A 189 -5.18 1.47 -6.02
CA ASP A 189 -5.25 2.87 -6.38
C ASP A 189 -5.41 3.76 -5.14
N ARG A 190 -4.57 4.80 -5.05
CA ARG A 190 -4.64 5.84 -4.01
C ARG A 190 -4.51 5.31 -2.58
N PHE A 191 -3.85 4.16 -2.37
CA PHE A 191 -3.66 3.60 -1.02
C PHE A 191 -2.98 4.57 -0.04
N LYS A 192 -1.99 5.34 -0.52
CA LYS A 192 -1.35 6.39 0.29
C LYS A 192 -2.36 7.41 0.84
N GLN A 193 -3.30 7.87 0.00
CA GLN A 193 -4.34 8.81 0.43
C GLN A 193 -5.25 8.19 1.49
N ILE A 194 -5.55 6.89 1.39
CA ILE A 194 -6.32 6.15 2.40
C ILE A 194 -5.55 6.13 3.73
N ASN A 195 -4.25 5.80 3.72
CA ASN A 195 -3.41 5.83 4.92
C ASN A 195 -3.35 7.22 5.55
N ASP A 196 -3.15 8.25 4.74
CA ASP A 196 -3.04 9.62 5.21
C ASP A 196 -4.37 10.12 5.83
N THR A 197 -5.52 9.63 5.33
CA THR A 197 -6.85 10.05 5.77
C THR A 197 -7.39 9.23 6.95
N LEU A 198 -7.21 7.91 6.93
CA LEU A 198 -7.84 6.96 7.86
C LEU A 198 -6.83 6.31 8.82
N GLY A 199 -5.54 6.60 8.66
CA GLY A 199 -4.45 6.10 9.49
C GLY A 199 -3.93 4.73 9.04
N HIS A 200 -2.68 4.44 9.42
CA HIS A 200 -1.99 3.21 9.02
C HIS A 200 -2.70 1.93 9.47
N SER A 201 -3.32 1.91 10.65
CA SER A 201 -4.07 0.73 11.12
C SER A 201 -5.26 0.38 10.21
N PHE A 202 -5.90 1.39 9.63
CA PHE A 202 -6.97 1.18 8.67
C PHE A 202 -6.42 0.64 7.34
N GLY A 203 -5.31 1.20 6.85
CA GLY A 203 -4.64 0.69 5.65
C GLY A 203 -4.13 -0.73 5.82
N ASP A 204 -3.63 -1.09 7.00
CA ASP A 204 -3.22 -2.45 7.31
C ASP A 204 -4.38 -3.44 7.19
N GLN A 205 -5.54 -3.10 7.76
CA GLN A 205 -6.75 -3.91 7.64
C GLN A 205 -7.28 -3.96 6.20
N LEU A 206 -7.14 -2.87 5.45
CA LEU A 206 -7.47 -2.83 4.03
C LEU A 206 -6.60 -3.80 3.22
N LEU A 207 -5.30 -3.82 3.46
CA LEU A 207 -4.37 -4.74 2.79
C LEU A 207 -4.68 -6.20 3.11
N ILE A 208 -5.05 -6.51 4.35
CA ILE A 208 -5.48 -7.86 4.75
C ILE A 208 -6.73 -8.28 3.96
N ASN A 209 -7.76 -7.44 3.94
CA ASN A 209 -9.00 -7.72 3.23
C ASN A 209 -8.79 -7.80 1.72
N PHE A 210 -7.92 -6.95 1.18
CA PHE A 210 -7.55 -6.95 -0.22
C PHE A 210 -6.83 -8.23 -0.63
N ALA A 211 -5.83 -8.66 0.15
CA ALA A 211 -5.12 -9.92 -0.08
C ALA A 211 -6.08 -11.11 -0.03
N HIS A 212 -7.02 -11.13 0.91
CA HIS A 212 -8.03 -12.18 1.00
C HIS A 212 -8.94 -12.20 -0.23
N ARG A 213 -9.35 -11.03 -0.72
CA ARG A 213 -10.21 -10.89 -1.90
C ARG A 213 -9.49 -11.27 -3.20
N LEU A 214 -8.23 -10.90 -3.35
CA LEU A 214 -7.39 -11.38 -4.45
C LEU A 214 -7.29 -12.90 -4.44
N THR A 215 -6.98 -13.48 -3.27
CA THR A 215 -6.85 -14.92 -3.11
C THR A 215 -8.15 -15.65 -3.44
N SER A 216 -9.32 -15.12 -3.07
CA SER A 216 -10.62 -15.72 -3.43
C SER A 216 -11.02 -15.54 -4.90
N SER A 217 -10.35 -14.65 -5.64
CA SER A 217 -10.63 -14.38 -7.05
C SER A 217 -9.85 -15.29 -8.00
N VAL A 218 -8.93 -16.11 -7.48
CA VAL A 218 -8.05 -16.98 -8.25
C VAL A 218 -8.16 -18.44 -7.77
N ARG A 219 -7.59 -19.38 -8.53
CA ARG A 219 -7.63 -20.81 -8.19
C ARG A 219 -6.55 -21.16 -7.18
N GLU A 220 -6.69 -22.30 -6.51
CA GLU A 220 -5.68 -22.81 -5.58
C GLU A 220 -4.33 -23.13 -6.25
N SER A 221 -4.33 -23.41 -7.56
CA SER A 221 -3.11 -23.57 -8.35
C SER A 221 -2.38 -22.26 -8.63
N ASP A 222 -3.07 -21.13 -8.51
CA ASP A 222 -2.52 -19.80 -8.74
C ASP A 222 -1.82 -19.30 -7.47
N THR A 223 -0.92 -18.35 -7.62
CA THR A 223 -0.21 -17.76 -6.47
C THR A 223 -0.47 -16.29 -6.41
N VAL A 224 -1.04 -15.80 -5.31
CA VAL A 224 -1.06 -14.38 -4.94
C VAL A 224 0.11 -14.13 -3.99
N ALA A 225 0.84 -13.05 -4.19
CA ALA A 225 1.94 -12.65 -3.33
C ALA A 225 1.98 -11.13 -3.16
N ARG A 226 2.58 -10.66 -2.06
CA ARG A 226 2.78 -9.24 -1.81
C ARG A 226 4.25 -8.87 -1.98
N MET A 227 4.52 -7.84 -2.78
CA MET A 227 5.88 -7.36 -3.07
C MET A 227 6.37 -6.35 -2.03
N GLY A 228 5.44 -5.57 -1.47
CA GLY A 228 5.67 -4.54 -0.46
C GLY A 228 4.65 -3.41 -0.64
N GLY A 229 4.40 -2.61 0.40
CA GLY A 229 3.43 -1.50 0.30
C GLY A 229 2.04 -1.98 -0.14
N ASP A 230 1.51 -1.37 -1.18
CA ASP A 230 0.25 -1.65 -1.87
C ASP A 230 0.39 -2.55 -3.12
N GLU A 231 1.59 -3.09 -3.36
CA GLU A 231 1.87 -3.90 -4.55
C GLU A 231 1.70 -5.41 -4.30
N PHE A 232 0.88 -6.03 -5.15
CA PHE A 232 0.65 -7.47 -5.19
C PHE A 232 0.97 -8.02 -6.58
N VAL A 233 1.30 -9.30 -6.63
CA VAL A 233 1.55 -10.03 -7.87
C VAL A 233 0.81 -11.36 -7.85
N ILE A 234 0.33 -11.77 -9.02
CA ILE A 234 -0.42 -13.00 -9.20
C ILE A 234 0.19 -13.82 -10.32
N ILE A 235 0.47 -15.10 -10.06
CA ILE A 235 0.90 -16.07 -11.07
C ILE A 235 -0.30 -16.93 -11.42
N LEU A 236 -0.85 -16.76 -12.62
CA LEU A 236 -1.95 -17.56 -13.16
C LEU A 236 -1.38 -18.73 -13.95
N GLN A 237 -1.50 -19.94 -13.42
CA GLN A 237 -0.88 -21.13 -14.00
C GLN A 237 -1.80 -21.87 -14.97
N ASN A 238 -1.21 -22.70 -15.84
CA ASN A 238 -1.93 -23.63 -16.72
C ASN A 238 -2.97 -22.95 -17.63
N LEU A 239 -2.58 -21.83 -18.25
CA LEU A 239 -3.43 -21.15 -19.22
C LEU A 239 -3.45 -21.93 -20.54
N THR A 240 -4.64 -22.14 -21.09
CA THR A 240 -4.83 -22.77 -22.41
C THR A 240 -4.76 -21.76 -23.55
N GLU A 241 -5.14 -20.49 -23.29
CA GLU A 241 -5.13 -19.40 -24.26
C GLU A 241 -4.86 -18.05 -23.55
N ALA A 242 -4.37 -17.06 -24.29
CA ALA A 242 -4.08 -15.71 -23.77
C ALA A 242 -5.35 -15.04 -23.17
N GLY A 243 -6.51 -15.21 -23.81
CA GLY A 243 -7.78 -14.64 -23.36
C GLY A 243 -8.26 -15.16 -22.00
N HIS A 244 -7.70 -16.25 -21.47
CA HIS A 244 -7.99 -16.68 -20.10
C HIS A 244 -7.39 -15.74 -19.05
N ALA A 245 -6.22 -15.15 -19.31
CA ALA A 245 -5.62 -14.19 -18.39
C ALA A 245 -6.49 -12.91 -18.29
N GLU A 246 -7.04 -12.44 -19.41
CA GLU A 246 -7.94 -11.28 -19.45
C GLU A 246 -9.25 -11.52 -18.68
N LYS A 247 -9.86 -12.71 -18.86
CA LYS A 247 -11.08 -13.09 -18.12
C LYS A 247 -10.83 -13.09 -16.60
N VAL A 248 -9.69 -13.63 -16.16
CA VAL A 248 -9.32 -13.63 -14.73
C VAL A 248 -9.02 -12.21 -14.24
N ALA A 249 -8.29 -11.40 -15.00
CA ALA A 249 -8.01 -10.00 -14.65
C ALA A 249 -9.30 -9.18 -14.52
N SER A 250 -10.26 -9.35 -15.44
CA SER A 250 -11.59 -8.72 -15.34
C SER A 250 -12.33 -9.17 -14.08
N THR A 251 -12.32 -10.47 -13.78
CA THR A 251 -12.98 -11.02 -12.58
C THR A 251 -12.36 -10.45 -11.30
N ILE A 252 -11.03 -10.30 -11.26
CA ILE A 252 -10.31 -9.69 -10.14
C ILE A 252 -10.76 -8.23 -9.94
N ILE A 253 -10.80 -7.43 -11.01
CA ILE A 253 -11.28 -6.04 -10.96
C ILE A 253 -12.71 -5.96 -10.44
N ASP A 254 -13.62 -6.76 -10.98
CA ASP A 254 -15.04 -6.74 -10.59
C ASP A 254 -15.26 -7.13 -9.13
N ASN A 255 -14.46 -8.07 -8.62
CA ASN A 255 -14.46 -8.43 -7.21
C ASN A 255 -13.89 -7.29 -6.35
N ILE A 256 -12.75 -6.70 -6.72
CA ILE A 256 -12.13 -5.59 -5.98
C ILE A 256 -13.10 -4.43 -5.83
N ARG A 257 -13.86 -4.10 -6.88
CA ARG A 257 -14.86 -3.01 -6.91
C ARG A 257 -16.02 -3.20 -5.93
N GLN A 258 -16.26 -4.41 -5.43
CA GLN A 258 -17.29 -4.60 -4.42
C GLN A 258 -16.93 -3.81 -3.15
N PRO A 259 -17.89 -3.24 -2.42
CA PRO A 259 -17.56 -2.59 -1.15
C PRO A 259 -16.87 -3.55 -0.16
N MET A 260 -15.95 -3.03 0.64
CA MET A 260 -15.28 -3.75 1.74
C MET A 260 -15.73 -3.15 3.06
N GLN A 261 -16.18 -4.01 3.97
CA GLN A 261 -16.39 -3.60 5.35
C GLN A 261 -15.06 -3.62 6.10
N ILE A 262 -14.64 -2.46 6.61
CA ILE A 262 -13.45 -2.29 7.43
C ILE A 262 -13.88 -1.56 8.70
N TYR A 263 -13.79 -2.28 9.83
CA TYR A 263 -14.42 -1.86 11.09
C TYR A 263 -15.92 -1.55 10.89
N GLU A 264 -16.38 -0.37 11.28
CA GLU A 264 -17.77 0.08 11.14
C GLU A 264 -18.05 0.82 9.83
N ARG A 265 -17.09 0.86 8.89
CA ARG A 265 -17.22 1.60 7.63
C ARG A 265 -17.21 0.68 6.41
N GLU A 266 -18.00 1.04 5.43
CA GLU A 266 -17.99 0.44 4.10
C GLU A 266 -17.17 1.36 3.17
N ILE A 267 -16.13 0.81 2.53
CA ILE A 267 -15.26 1.53 1.60
C ILE A 267 -15.22 0.83 0.26
N GLN A 268 -15.22 1.61 -0.81
CA GLN A 268 -15.02 1.11 -2.16
C GLN A 268 -13.61 1.49 -2.61
N ILE A 269 -12.85 0.51 -3.10
CA ILE A 269 -11.49 0.70 -3.58
C ILE A 269 -11.37 0.22 -5.02
N THR A 270 -10.35 0.72 -5.72
CA THR A 270 -10.02 0.29 -7.08
C THR A 270 -8.56 -0.17 -7.12
N ALA A 271 -8.21 -0.90 -8.17
CA ALA A 271 -6.85 -1.36 -8.41
C ALA A 271 -6.50 -1.24 -9.89
N SER A 272 -5.22 -1.08 -10.17
CA SER A 272 -4.64 -1.07 -11.50
C SER A 272 -3.86 -2.36 -11.75
N LEU A 273 -4.15 -3.06 -12.85
CA LEU A 273 -3.60 -4.40 -13.14
C LEU A 273 -2.81 -4.44 -14.46
N GLY A 274 -1.57 -4.91 -14.42
CA GLY A 274 -0.76 -5.15 -15.60
C GLY A 274 -0.52 -6.63 -15.84
N VAL A 275 -0.77 -7.14 -17.05
CA VAL A 275 -0.70 -8.58 -17.35
C VAL A 275 0.43 -8.85 -18.34
N ALA A 276 1.36 -9.74 -18.00
CA ALA A 276 2.37 -10.27 -18.92
C ALA A 276 2.23 -11.79 -19.12
N LEU A 277 2.40 -12.27 -20.35
CA LEU A 277 2.23 -13.67 -20.72
C LEU A 277 3.58 -14.33 -20.99
N TYR A 278 3.82 -15.49 -20.39
CA TYR A 278 4.98 -16.33 -20.69
C TYR A 278 4.58 -17.47 -21.65
N PRO A 279 5.38 -17.77 -22.69
CA PRO A 279 6.61 -17.07 -23.09
C PRO A 279 6.37 -15.96 -24.12
N LEU A 280 5.12 -15.56 -24.39
CA LEU A 280 4.78 -14.63 -25.47
C LEU A 280 5.47 -13.27 -25.33
N HIS A 281 5.46 -12.71 -24.12
CA HIS A 281 5.99 -11.37 -23.87
C HIS A 281 7.45 -11.43 -23.45
N ASP A 282 7.86 -12.41 -22.66
CA ASP A 282 9.26 -12.61 -22.27
C ASP A 282 9.50 -14.06 -21.83
N ASP A 283 10.73 -14.55 -21.99
CA ASP A 283 11.14 -15.88 -21.54
C ASP A 283 12.02 -15.84 -20.27
N THR A 284 12.27 -14.66 -19.72
CA THR A 284 13.01 -14.43 -18.48
C THR A 284 12.11 -13.96 -17.35
N VAL A 285 12.44 -14.35 -16.10
CA VAL A 285 11.70 -13.93 -14.90
C VAL A 285 11.70 -12.42 -14.74
N ASP A 286 12.88 -11.79 -14.83
CA ASP A 286 13.00 -10.34 -14.67
C ASP A 286 12.30 -9.58 -15.81
N GLY A 287 12.35 -10.11 -17.04
CA GLY A 287 11.64 -9.52 -18.18
C GLY A 287 10.12 -9.55 -18.03
N LEU A 288 9.56 -10.67 -17.57
CA LEU A 288 8.12 -10.77 -17.26
C LEU A 288 7.69 -9.77 -16.19
N ILE A 289 8.46 -9.66 -15.09
CA ILE A 289 8.13 -8.73 -13.99
C ILE A 289 8.11 -7.30 -14.53
N ARG A 290 9.15 -6.87 -15.27
CA ARG A 290 9.22 -5.52 -15.84
C ARG A 290 8.05 -5.23 -16.79
N LYS A 291 7.67 -6.19 -17.63
CA LYS A 291 6.59 -6.03 -18.61
C LYS A 291 5.21 -5.99 -17.96
N ALA A 292 4.99 -6.79 -16.91
CA ALA A 292 3.76 -6.74 -16.15
C ALA A 292 3.63 -5.39 -15.40
N ASP A 293 4.72 -4.91 -14.80
CA ASP A 293 4.77 -3.61 -14.13
C ASP A 293 4.53 -2.44 -15.10
N ALA A 294 5.19 -2.44 -16.27
CA ALA A 294 4.95 -1.44 -17.32
C ALA A 294 3.48 -1.39 -17.78
N ALA A 295 2.86 -2.55 -17.98
CA ALA A 295 1.44 -2.62 -18.35
C ALA A 295 0.52 -2.09 -17.24
N MET A 296 0.85 -2.33 -15.98
CA MET A 296 0.09 -1.82 -14.84
C MET A 296 0.19 -0.30 -14.74
N TYR A 297 1.39 0.24 -14.98
CA TYR A 297 1.60 1.68 -15.01
C TYR A 297 0.75 2.38 -16.09
N GLU A 298 0.66 1.78 -17.27
CA GLU A 298 -0.22 2.27 -18.35
C GLU A 298 -1.71 2.30 -17.95
N VAL A 299 -2.15 1.40 -17.07
CA VAL A 299 -3.51 1.49 -16.50
C VAL A 299 -3.65 2.74 -15.65
N LYS A 300 -2.63 3.05 -14.84
CA LYS A 300 -2.64 4.23 -13.97
C LYS A 300 -2.73 5.53 -14.78
N GLU A 301 -2.00 5.63 -15.88
CA GLU A 301 -2.04 6.78 -16.81
C GLU A 301 -3.40 6.92 -17.49
N LYS A 302 -4.03 5.81 -17.89
CA LYS A 302 -5.33 5.81 -18.59
C LYS A 302 -6.55 5.97 -17.69
N GLY A 303 -6.35 6.39 -16.44
CA GLY A 303 -7.45 6.69 -15.51
C GLY A 303 -7.65 5.67 -14.38
N ARG A 304 -6.73 4.71 -14.20
CA ARG A 304 -6.75 3.68 -13.14
C ARG A 304 -7.95 2.71 -13.25
N ASN A 305 -8.16 1.86 -12.24
CA ASN A 305 -9.33 0.98 -12.12
C ASN A 305 -9.61 0.07 -13.34
N GLY A 306 -8.60 -0.66 -13.78
CA GLY A 306 -8.71 -1.53 -14.94
C GLY A 306 -7.54 -2.49 -15.07
N TYR A 307 -7.46 -3.15 -16.20
CA TYR A 307 -6.32 -3.99 -16.55
C TYR A 307 -5.85 -3.73 -17.97
N ILE A 308 -4.55 -3.89 -18.20
CA ILE A 308 -3.96 -3.89 -19.54
C ILE A 308 -3.05 -5.11 -19.68
N VAL A 309 -3.20 -5.81 -20.81
CA VAL A 309 -2.25 -6.84 -21.23
C VAL A 309 -1.09 -6.17 -21.93
N TYR A 310 0.12 -6.50 -21.50
CA TYR A 310 1.35 -5.94 -22.03
C TYR A 310 1.41 -6.07 -23.56
N SER A 311 1.90 -5.01 -24.20
CA SER A 311 2.21 -4.96 -25.62
C SER A 311 3.56 -4.26 -25.80
N GLU A 312 4.29 -4.55 -26.88
CA GLU A 312 5.63 -3.98 -27.14
C GLU A 312 5.67 -2.45 -27.18
N VAL A 313 4.51 -1.80 -27.37
CA VAL A 313 4.38 -0.33 -27.30
C VAL A 313 4.73 0.20 -25.89
N PHE A 314 4.64 -0.61 -24.84
CA PHE A 314 4.85 -0.18 -23.44
C PHE A 314 6.30 -0.26 -22.94
N ASP A 315 7.17 -1.07 -23.57
CA ASP A 315 8.61 -1.12 -23.21
C ASP A 315 9.30 0.25 -23.44
N HIS A 316 8.72 1.10 -24.31
CA HIS A 316 9.16 2.47 -24.53
C HIS A 316 8.89 3.38 -23.33
N CYS A 317 7.72 3.33 -22.71
CA CYS A 317 7.33 4.26 -21.63
C CYS A 317 8.19 4.16 -20.36
N LEU A 318 8.62 2.97 -19.94
CA LEU A 318 9.35 2.80 -18.67
C LEU A 318 10.85 3.19 -18.79
N ILE A 319 11.48 2.85 -19.93
CA ILE A 319 12.86 3.30 -20.25
C ILE A 319 12.87 4.81 -20.50
N GLU A 320 11.83 5.33 -21.16
CA GLU A 320 11.65 6.77 -21.35
C GLU A 320 11.52 7.50 -20.00
N ARG A 321 10.80 6.97 -19.00
CA ARG A 321 10.66 7.64 -17.69
C ARG A 321 11.99 7.87 -16.96
N ASN A 322 12.85 6.85 -16.86
CA ASN A 322 14.16 7.01 -16.19
C ASN A 322 15.10 7.95 -16.97
N SER A 323 15.01 7.95 -18.31
CA SER A 323 15.67 8.96 -19.14
C SER A 323 15.12 10.35 -18.83
N LEU A 324 13.79 10.49 -18.78
CA LEU A 324 13.11 11.76 -18.56
C LEU A 324 13.41 12.37 -17.19
N GLU A 325 13.54 11.60 -16.12
CA GLU A 325 13.99 12.16 -14.83
C GLU A 325 15.40 12.75 -14.94
N THR A 326 16.31 12.02 -15.59
CA THR A 326 17.70 12.46 -15.80
C THR A 326 17.74 13.70 -16.68
N ASP A 327 16.97 13.70 -17.76
CA ASP A 327 16.86 14.81 -18.72
C ASP A 327 16.21 16.03 -18.05
N LEU A 328 15.16 15.85 -17.25
CA LEU A 328 14.48 16.93 -16.52
C LEU A 328 15.39 17.61 -15.50
N ARG A 329 16.31 16.87 -14.87
CA ARG A 329 17.33 17.45 -14.00
C ARG A 329 18.28 18.38 -14.76
N MET A 330 18.56 18.08 -16.04
CA MET A 330 19.37 18.95 -16.89
C MET A 330 18.55 20.10 -17.48
N ALA A 331 17.25 19.91 -17.71
CA ALA A 331 16.36 20.86 -18.37
C ALA A 331 16.37 22.26 -17.74
N LEU A 332 16.46 22.34 -16.41
CA LEU A 332 16.54 23.61 -15.67
C LEU A 332 17.81 24.41 -16.01
N ASN A 333 18.94 23.72 -16.22
CA ASN A 333 20.21 24.36 -16.56
C ASN A 333 20.37 24.62 -18.07
N ASN A 334 19.65 23.87 -18.90
CA ASN A 334 19.76 23.92 -20.36
C ASN A 334 18.77 24.89 -21.03
N ASN A 335 17.98 25.65 -20.25
CA ASN A 335 16.89 26.51 -20.77
C ASN A 335 15.86 25.72 -21.61
N GLU A 336 15.56 24.49 -21.21
CA GLU A 336 14.57 23.64 -21.88
C GLU A 336 13.15 23.86 -21.34
N LEU A 337 13.02 24.54 -20.19
CA LEU A 337 11.74 24.92 -19.60
C LEU A 337 11.32 26.30 -20.09
N SER A 338 10.04 26.46 -20.39
CA SER A 338 9.42 27.73 -20.79
C SER A 338 8.04 27.88 -20.15
N LEU A 339 7.52 29.11 -20.11
CA LEU A 339 6.17 29.40 -19.65
C LEU A 339 5.30 29.82 -20.83
N PHE A 340 4.13 29.19 -20.93
CA PHE A 340 3.05 29.63 -21.79
C PHE A 340 1.99 30.29 -20.91
N TYR A 341 1.25 31.22 -21.47
CA TYR A 341 0.31 32.04 -20.73
C TYR A 341 -1.08 31.88 -21.32
N GLN A 342 -2.05 31.56 -20.47
CA GLN A 342 -3.44 31.45 -20.87
C GLN A 342 -4.26 32.60 -20.27
N PRO A 343 -5.00 33.36 -21.09
CA PRO A 343 -5.79 34.50 -20.61
C PRO A 343 -7.02 34.07 -19.81
N GLN A 344 -7.32 34.85 -18.78
CA GLN A 344 -8.55 34.79 -17.99
C GLN A 344 -9.41 36.01 -18.33
N ILE A 345 -10.67 35.76 -18.70
CA ILE A 345 -11.59 36.79 -19.25
C ILE A 345 -12.73 37.05 -18.28
N HIS A 346 -13.01 38.33 -18.06
CA HIS A 346 -14.23 38.75 -17.39
C HIS A 346 -15.40 38.86 -18.38
N LEU A 347 -16.42 38.04 -18.22
CA LEU A 347 -17.52 37.87 -19.17
C LEU A 347 -18.35 39.13 -19.43
N ALA A 348 -18.51 39.99 -18.42
CA ALA A 348 -19.37 41.17 -18.57
C ALA A 348 -18.67 42.33 -19.29
N SER A 349 -17.35 42.47 -19.12
CA SER A 349 -16.55 43.51 -19.79
C SER A 349 -15.82 43.01 -21.03
N ASN A 350 -15.75 41.69 -21.23
CA ASN A 350 -14.94 41.03 -22.25
C ASN A 350 -13.45 41.44 -22.20
N GLN A 351 -12.96 41.77 -21.01
CA GLN A 351 -11.58 42.20 -20.78
C GLN A 351 -10.75 41.07 -20.17
N VAL A 352 -9.46 41.06 -20.52
CA VAL A 352 -8.48 40.21 -19.85
C VAL A 352 -8.24 40.78 -18.46
N ILE A 353 -8.42 39.95 -17.44
CA ILE A 353 -8.24 40.31 -16.02
C ILE A 353 -7.02 39.65 -15.40
N GLY A 354 -6.57 38.54 -15.99
CA GLY A 354 -5.46 37.74 -15.51
C GLY A 354 -4.92 36.83 -16.59
N VAL A 355 -3.82 36.18 -16.27
CA VAL A 355 -3.24 35.09 -17.03
C VAL A 355 -2.78 33.99 -16.09
N GLU A 356 -2.87 32.75 -16.53
CA GLU A 356 -2.26 31.62 -15.86
C GLU A 356 -0.93 31.27 -16.54
N ALA A 357 0.13 31.14 -15.74
CA ALA A 357 1.44 30.68 -16.17
C ALA A 357 1.51 29.16 -16.16
N LEU A 358 1.66 28.57 -17.35
CA LEU A 358 1.63 27.14 -17.58
C LEU A 358 3.00 26.65 -18.05
N LEU A 359 3.62 25.79 -17.25
CA LEU A 359 4.94 25.24 -17.53
C LEU A 359 4.94 24.38 -18.81
N ARG A 360 6.01 24.49 -19.60
CA ARG A 360 6.27 23.70 -20.79
C ARG A 360 7.70 23.20 -20.77
N TRP A 361 7.91 21.97 -21.26
CA TRP A 361 9.23 21.39 -21.40
C TRP A 361 9.53 21.06 -22.86
N HIS A 362 10.53 21.76 -23.42
CA HIS A 362 11.05 21.57 -24.76
C HIS A 362 12.23 20.60 -24.70
N HIS A 363 11.94 19.31 -24.78
CA HIS A 363 12.98 18.29 -24.78
C HIS A 363 13.71 18.26 -26.14
N PRO A 364 15.06 18.26 -26.17
CA PRO A 364 15.84 18.39 -27.40
C PRO A 364 15.62 17.26 -28.41
N LYS A 365 15.21 16.07 -27.95
CA LYS A 365 14.96 14.90 -28.81
C LYS A 365 13.49 14.60 -29.03
N GLN A 366 12.65 14.87 -28.04
CA GLN A 366 11.23 14.46 -28.03
C GLN A 366 10.28 15.62 -28.34
N GLY A 367 10.78 16.86 -28.45
CA GLY A 367 9.96 18.03 -28.67
C GLY A 367 9.23 18.45 -27.39
N LEU A 368 8.00 18.94 -27.53
CA LEU A 368 7.22 19.45 -26.40
C LEU A 368 6.63 18.30 -25.58
N ILE A 369 7.10 18.14 -24.34
CA ILE A 369 6.60 17.12 -23.41
C ILE A 369 5.45 17.70 -22.58
N SER A 370 4.37 16.92 -22.44
CA SER A 370 3.17 17.32 -21.69
C SER A 370 3.46 17.48 -20.20
N PRO A 371 2.95 18.54 -19.53
CA PRO A 371 3.00 18.68 -18.08
C PRO A 371 2.45 17.48 -17.31
N ALA A 372 1.39 16.84 -17.83
CA ALA A 372 0.82 15.64 -17.22
C ALA A 372 1.81 14.47 -17.14
N THR A 373 2.82 14.44 -18.02
CA THR A 373 3.84 13.39 -18.05
C THR A 373 5.01 13.68 -17.11
N PHE A 374 5.54 14.92 -17.11
CA PHE A 374 6.78 15.22 -16.38
C PHE A 374 6.57 15.81 -14.99
N ILE A 375 5.42 16.42 -14.67
CA ILE A 375 5.13 16.94 -13.32
C ILE A 375 5.12 15.81 -12.28
N PRO A 376 4.46 14.65 -12.50
CA PRO A 376 4.52 13.55 -11.54
C PRO A 376 5.96 13.06 -11.28
N ILE A 377 6.78 12.99 -12.33
CA ILE A 377 8.20 12.65 -12.23
C ILE A 377 8.96 13.69 -11.39
N ALA A 378 8.69 14.97 -11.62
CA ALA A 378 9.28 16.08 -10.86
C ALA A 378 8.90 16.01 -9.37
N GLU A 379 7.66 15.66 -9.06
CA GLU A 379 7.17 15.53 -7.68
C GLU A 379 7.81 14.34 -6.96
N GLU A 380 7.81 13.17 -7.58
CA GLU A 380 8.40 11.96 -7.01
C GLU A 380 9.92 12.08 -6.77
N SER A 381 10.63 12.75 -7.69
CA SER A 381 12.07 12.98 -7.59
C SER A 381 12.44 14.20 -6.72
N GLY A 382 11.47 15.01 -6.30
CA GLY A 382 11.67 16.26 -5.56
C GLY A 382 12.18 17.44 -6.41
N LEU A 383 12.42 17.25 -7.72
CA LEU A 383 12.81 18.33 -8.65
C LEU A 383 11.75 19.44 -8.76
N ILE A 384 10.49 19.15 -8.43
CA ILE A 384 9.39 20.11 -8.48
C ILE A 384 9.63 21.37 -7.64
N VAL A 385 10.43 21.28 -6.57
CA VAL A 385 10.74 22.44 -5.72
C VAL A 385 11.60 23.45 -6.49
N ALA A 386 12.68 22.99 -7.13
CA ALA A 386 13.57 23.84 -7.91
C ALA A 386 12.89 24.38 -9.17
N ILE A 387 12.08 23.54 -9.83
CA ILE A 387 11.27 23.96 -10.97
C ILE A 387 10.25 25.02 -10.54
N GLY A 388 9.55 24.81 -9.42
CA GLY A 388 8.57 25.76 -8.89
C GLY A 388 9.16 27.11 -8.51
N GLU A 389 10.37 27.14 -7.94
CA GLU A 389 11.11 28.40 -7.69
C GLU A 389 11.40 29.13 -9.00
N TRP A 390 11.89 28.41 -10.01
CA TRP A 390 12.14 28.98 -11.34
C TRP A 390 10.85 29.51 -12.00
N VAL A 391 9.74 28.76 -11.92
CA VAL A 391 8.44 29.18 -12.46
C VAL A 391 7.96 30.47 -11.79
N LEU A 392 8.03 30.55 -10.46
CA LEU A 392 7.65 31.75 -9.72
C LEU A 392 8.45 32.97 -10.17
N HIS A 393 9.77 32.82 -10.25
CA HIS A 393 10.66 33.90 -10.66
C HIS A 393 10.39 34.33 -12.11
N GLU A 394 10.27 33.37 -13.04
CA GLU A 394 10.06 33.63 -14.46
C GLU A 394 8.70 34.30 -14.73
N ALA A 395 7.63 33.82 -14.09
CA ALA A 395 6.30 34.42 -14.21
C ALA A 395 6.28 35.86 -13.69
N CYS A 396 6.87 36.13 -12.52
CA CYS A 396 6.94 37.48 -11.96
C CYS A 396 7.82 38.42 -12.81
N ARG A 397 8.96 37.93 -13.31
CA ARG A 397 9.82 38.66 -14.25
C ARG A 397 9.06 38.99 -15.54
N GLN A 398 8.31 38.04 -16.10
CA GLN A 398 7.54 38.25 -17.32
C GLN A 398 6.41 39.27 -17.12
N HIS A 399 5.71 39.23 -15.99
CA HIS A 399 4.71 40.25 -15.66
C HIS A 399 5.34 41.65 -15.60
N ALA A 400 6.48 41.81 -14.92
CA ALA A 400 7.19 43.09 -14.84
C ALA A 400 7.62 43.61 -16.23
N GLU A 401 8.03 42.70 -17.13
CA GLU A 401 8.37 43.03 -18.50
C GLU A 401 7.14 43.51 -19.29
N TRP A 402 6.01 42.82 -19.20
CA TRP A 402 4.77 43.24 -19.86
C TRP A 402 4.29 44.61 -19.40
N VAL A 403 4.35 44.90 -18.09
CA VAL A 403 4.03 46.23 -17.57
C VAL A 403 4.95 47.30 -18.16
N ARG A 404 6.26 47.02 -18.27
CA ARG A 404 7.22 47.94 -18.90
C ARG A 404 6.93 48.17 -20.39
N GLN A 405 6.39 47.16 -21.06
CA GLN A 405 5.98 47.21 -22.46
C GLN A 405 4.61 47.88 -22.69
N GLY A 406 3.94 48.34 -21.62
CA GLY A 406 2.68 49.09 -21.70
C GLY A 406 1.42 48.22 -21.67
N LEU A 407 1.52 46.92 -21.35
CA LEU A 407 0.35 46.12 -21.02
C LEU A 407 -0.22 46.55 -19.65
N PRO A 408 -1.53 46.38 -19.43
CA PRO A 408 -2.11 46.55 -18.10
C PRO A 408 -1.48 45.57 -17.12
N SER A 409 -1.41 45.95 -15.85
CA SER A 409 -1.02 45.01 -14.79
C SER A 409 -2.14 43.99 -14.59
N LEU A 410 -1.94 42.80 -15.14
CA LEU A 410 -2.85 41.67 -15.08
C LEU A 410 -2.48 40.79 -13.88
N ARG A 411 -3.48 40.08 -13.34
CA ARG A 411 -3.21 39.01 -12.37
C ARG A 411 -2.34 37.93 -13.04
N MET A 412 -1.33 37.44 -12.34
CA MET A 412 -0.45 36.35 -12.75
C MET A 412 -0.70 35.17 -11.82
N ALA A 413 -1.44 34.18 -12.32
CA ALA A 413 -1.78 32.97 -11.61
C ALA A 413 -0.69 31.90 -11.82
N ILE A 414 -0.23 31.29 -10.73
CA ILE A 414 0.91 30.36 -10.72
C ILE A 414 0.54 29.14 -9.88
N ASN A 415 0.60 27.97 -10.51
CA ASN A 415 0.39 26.68 -9.85
C ASN A 415 1.49 26.34 -8.85
N VAL A 416 1.09 25.91 -7.65
CA VAL A 416 2.01 25.50 -6.58
C VAL A 416 1.77 24.04 -6.21
N SER A 417 2.82 23.22 -6.33
CA SER A 417 2.75 21.81 -5.92
C SER A 417 2.64 21.64 -4.41
N ALA A 418 2.07 20.51 -3.97
CA ALA A 418 1.96 20.18 -2.56
C ALA A 418 3.33 20.05 -1.86
N ILE A 419 4.34 19.58 -2.59
CA ILE A 419 5.69 19.38 -2.07
C ILE A 419 6.40 20.72 -1.87
N GLN A 420 6.22 21.66 -2.80
CA GLN A 420 6.76 23.01 -2.71
C GLN A 420 6.08 23.81 -1.57
N PHE A 421 4.75 23.74 -1.46
CA PHE A 421 4.01 24.45 -0.41
C PHE A 421 4.38 24.00 1.01
N ARG A 422 4.78 22.74 1.18
CA ARG A 422 5.21 22.18 2.48
C ARG A 422 6.64 22.55 2.88
N GLN A 423 7.43 23.16 2.00
CA GLN A 423 8.77 23.61 2.36
C GLN A 423 8.69 24.72 3.41
N GLN A 424 9.55 24.63 4.44
CA GLN A 424 9.55 25.60 5.54
C GLN A 424 9.95 27.01 5.09
N ASP A 425 10.71 27.11 4.01
CA ASP A 425 11.22 28.36 3.42
C ASP A 425 10.38 28.86 2.23
N PHE A 426 9.21 28.26 1.95
CA PHE A 426 8.38 28.67 0.82
C PHE A 426 7.99 30.15 0.87
N CYS A 427 7.48 30.65 2.00
CA CYS A 427 7.14 32.07 2.16
C CYS A 427 8.35 32.98 1.95
N ALA A 428 9.54 32.57 2.42
CA ALA A 428 10.77 33.33 2.25
C ALA A 428 11.21 33.36 0.78
N CYS A 429 11.06 32.24 0.07
CA CYS A 429 11.31 32.14 -1.38
C CYS A 429 10.41 33.10 -2.16
N VAL A 430 9.10 33.08 -1.90
CA VAL A 430 8.13 33.96 -2.58
C VAL A 430 8.46 35.43 -2.30
N LYS A 431 8.78 35.78 -1.06
CA LYS A 431 9.18 37.14 -0.70
C LYS A 431 10.43 37.60 -1.47
N LYS A 432 11.43 36.73 -1.58
CA LYS A 432 12.65 37.01 -2.35
C LYS A 432 12.34 37.25 -3.84
N VAL A 433 11.46 36.43 -4.45
CA VAL A 433 11.04 36.63 -5.85
C VAL A 433 10.34 37.98 -6.05
N VAL A 434 9.49 38.39 -5.11
CA VAL A 434 8.86 39.72 -5.14
C VAL A 434 9.91 40.83 -5.08
N GLU A 435 10.89 40.72 -4.18
CA GLU A 435 11.98 41.68 -4.03
C GLU A 435 12.86 41.77 -5.29
N ASP A 436 13.19 40.62 -5.89
CA ASP A 436 14.07 40.52 -7.07
C ASP A 436 13.40 41.04 -8.35
N THR A 437 12.08 40.80 -8.51
CA THR A 437 11.34 41.17 -9.72
C THR A 437 10.64 42.52 -9.64
N GLY A 438 10.40 43.02 -8.43
CA GLY A 438 9.71 44.29 -8.18
C GLY A 438 8.21 44.27 -8.53
N ILE A 439 7.62 43.09 -8.69
CA ILE A 439 6.17 42.94 -8.90
C ILE A 439 5.40 43.38 -7.66
N ASP A 440 4.29 44.10 -7.85
CA ASP A 440 3.36 44.38 -6.76
C ASP A 440 2.63 43.07 -6.38
N PRO A 441 2.78 42.57 -5.13
CA PRO A 441 2.25 41.27 -4.72
C PRO A 441 0.77 41.05 -4.99
N LYS A 442 -0.03 42.12 -5.07
CA LYS A 442 -1.48 42.02 -5.36
C LYS A 442 -1.80 41.43 -6.73
N TYR A 443 -0.83 41.42 -7.64
CA TYR A 443 -0.96 40.80 -8.96
C TYR A 443 -0.53 39.34 -8.98
N ILE A 444 0.12 38.83 -7.93
CA ILE A 444 0.45 37.40 -7.84
C ILE A 444 -0.76 36.66 -7.28
N GLU A 445 -1.19 35.62 -7.98
CA GLU A 445 -2.15 34.64 -7.50
C GLU A 445 -1.47 33.27 -7.44
N LEU A 446 -1.49 32.64 -6.26
CA LEU A 446 -0.98 31.28 -6.11
C LEU A 446 -2.15 30.30 -6.10
N GLU A 447 -2.09 29.32 -6.99
CA GLU A 447 -3.11 28.30 -7.18
C GLU A 447 -2.68 27.02 -6.46
N LEU A 448 -3.56 26.53 -5.59
CA LEU A 448 -3.33 25.34 -4.77
C LEU A 448 -4.47 24.38 -4.99
N THR A 449 -4.17 23.12 -5.30
CA THR A 449 -5.23 22.12 -5.45
C THR A 449 -5.95 21.88 -4.11
N GLU A 450 -7.23 21.54 -4.20
CA GLU A 450 -8.07 21.22 -3.03
C GLU A 450 -7.40 20.24 -2.05
N SER A 451 -6.73 19.22 -2.58
CA SER A 451 -6.03 18.19 -1.80
C SER A 451 -4.86 18.75 -0.97
N VAL A 452 -4.11 19.71 -1.51
CA VAL A 452 -2.98 20.35 -0.81
C VAL A 452 -3.48 21.06 0.44
N VAL A 453 -4.57 21.81 0.30
CA VAL A 453 -5.13 22.64 1.37
C VAL A 453 -5.68 21.77 2.51
N MET A 454 -6.23 20.60 2.20
CA MET A 454 -6.91 19.72 3.17
C MET A 454 -6.00 18.76 3.96
N THR A 455 -4.75 18.54 3.54
CA THR A 455 -3.86 17.52 4.15
C THR A 455 -3.43 17.88 5.59
N ASN A 456 -3.22 19.16 5.91
CA ASN A 456 -2.89 19.62 7.28
C ASN A 456 -3.44 21.03 7.56
N PRO A 457 -4.73 21.17 7.92
CA PRO A 457 -5.42 22.45 7.89
C PRO A 457 -4.85 23.50 8.85
N LEU A 458 -4.30 23.12 10.01
CA LEU A 458 -3.75 24.08 10.98
C LEU A 458 -2.44 24.71 10.49
N GLN A 459 -1.55 23.90 9.93
CA GLN A 459 -0.28 24.39 9.39
C GLN A 459 -0.52 25.20 8.12
N THR A 460 -1.41 24.73 7.25
CA THR A 460 -1.81 25.42 6.01
C THR A 460 -2.35 26.82 6.29
N VAL A 461 -3.25 27.00 7.27
CA VAL A 461 -3.79 28.33 7.62
C VAL A 461 -2.67 29.32 7.99
N THR A 462 -1.60 28.87 8.64
CA THR A 462 -0.49 29.75 9.03
C THR A 462 0.26 30.26 7.80
N VAL A 463 0.64 29.34 6.89
CA VAL A 463 1.34 29.66 5.64
C VAL A 463 0.48 30.56 4.74
N LEU A 464 -0.81 30.24 4.59
CA LEU A 464 -1.73 31.04 3.77
C LEU A 464 -1.91 32.46 4.32
N ASN A 465 -2.00 32.63 5.65
CA ASN A 465 -2.07 33.97 6.25
C ASN A 465 -0.78 34.76 6.06
N GLU A 466 0.38 34.09 6.11
CA GLU A 466 1.67 34.74 5.84
C GLU A 466 1.75 35.23 4.40
N LEU A 467 1.38 34.41 3.41
CA LEU A 467 1.31 34.80 1.99
C LEU A 467 0.33 35.96 1.78
N ARG A 468 -0.85 35.90 2.39
CA ARG A 468 -1.83 37.00 2.31
C ARG A 468 -1.32 38.29 2.95
N SER A 469 -0.53 38.20 4.01
CA SER A 469 0.09 39.37 4.64
C SER A 469 1.12 40.07 3.74
N LEU A 470 1.69 39.35 2.77
CA LEU A 470 2.51 39.93 1.70
C LEU A 470 1.68 40.63 0.63
N GLY A 471 0.36 40.46 0.61
CA GLY A 471 -0.56 41.01 -0.39
C GLY A 471 -0.87 40.05 -1.55
N ILE A 472 -0.40 38.80 -1.47
CA ILE A 472 -0.59 37.78 -2.51
C ILE A 472 -2.02 37.23 -2.46
N LYS A 473 -2.58 36.99 -3.64
CA LYS A 473 -3.89 36.36 -3.82
C LYS A 473 -3.78 34.84 -3.79
N LEU A 474 -4.80 34.19 -3.23
CA LEU A 474 -4.82 32.74 -3.08
C LEU A 474 -6.07 32.16 -3.76
N ALA A 475 -5.85 31.19 -4.64
CA ALA A 475 -6.92 30.47 -5.33
C ALA A 475 -6.87 28.97 -5.01
N ILE A 476 -8.05 28.36 -4.90
CA ILE A 476 -8.18 26.89 -4.87
C ILE A 476 -8.44 26.39 -6.28
N ASP A 477 -7.61 25.46 -6.72
CA ASP A 477 -7.71 24.80 -8.02
C ASP A 477 -8.37 23.41 -7.94
N ASP A 478 -8.86 22.93 -9.09
CA ASP A 478 -9.56 21.64 -9.28
C ASP A 478 -10.76 21.43 -8.33
N PHE A 479 -11.46 22.52 -7.96
CA PHE A 479 -12.46 22.48 -6.89
C PHE A 479 -13.67 21.62 -7.26
N GLY A 480 -14.03 20.69 -6.36
CA GLY A 480 -15.19 19.81 -6.51
C GLY A 480 -14.84 18.39 -6.94
N THR A 481 -13.59 18.12 -7.29
CA THR A 481 -13.09 16.77 -7.60
C THR A 481 -12.72 15.96 -6.34
N GLY A 482 -12.62 16.63 -5.18
CA GLY A 482 -12.27 16.04 -3.88
C GLY A 482 -13.40 16.05 -2.84
N HIS A 483 -13.08 15.60 -1.62
CA HIS A 483 -13.98 15.64 -0.47
C HIS A 483 -13.77 16.92 0.34
N SER A 484 -14.26 18.05 -0.16
CA SER A 484 -14.20 19.31 0.58
C SER A 484 -15.04 19.27 1.85
N SER A 485 -14.41 19.47 3.00
CA SER A 485 -15.14 19.85 4.20
C SER A 485 -15.36 21.36 4.14
N LEU A 486 -16.56 21.76 3.71
CA LEU A 486 -17.06 23.15 3.69
C LEU A 486 -16.69 23.95 4.95
N SER A 487 -16.62 23.27 6.10
CA SER A 487 -16.24 23.88 7.38
C SER A 487 -14.83 24.48 7.38
N TYR A 488 -13.87 23.89 6.67
CA TYR A 488 -12.50 24.40 6.57
C TYR A 488 -12.35 25.51 5.54
N LEU A 489 -13.15 25.47 4.47
CA LEU A 489 -13.10 26.51 3.43
C LEU A 489 -13.43 27.90 4.00
N THR A 490 -14.34 27.98 4.98
CA THR A 490 -14.64 29.21 5.72
C THR A 490 -13.48 29.75 6.58
N ARG A 491 -12.47 28.93 6.86
CA ARG A 491 -11.32 29.28 7.72
C ARG A 491 -10.08 29.63 6.92
N PHE A 492 -10.01 29.23 5.64
CA PHE A 492 -8.86 29.53 4.80
C PHE A 492 -8.97 30.97 4.24
N PRO A 493 -7.86 31.72 4.23
CA PRO A 493 -7.85 33.09 3.73
C PRO A 493 -7.74 33.12 2.20
N ILE A 494 -8.65 32.43 1.51
CA ILE A 494 -8.70 32.31 0.05
C ILE A 494 -9.48 33.48 -0.57
N ASP A 495 -9.12 33.85 -1.79
CA ASP A 495 -9.76 34.92 -2.55
C ASP A 495 -10.62 34.36 -3.71
N ARG A 496 -10.23 33.21 -4.27
CA ARG A 496 -10.82 32.68 -5.51
C ARG A 496 -10.96 31.15 -5.51
N ILE A 497 -11.96 30.66 -6.23
CA ILE A 497 -12.14 29.23 -6.54
C ILE A 497 -12.19 29.05 -8.06
N LYS A 498 -11.42 28.07 -8.54
CA LYS A 498 -11.41 27.62 -9.93
C LYS A 498 -12.27 26.36 -10.06
N ILE A 499 -13.28 26.41 -10.92
CA ILE A 499 -14.19 25.30 -11.18
C ILE A 499 -13.53 24.39 -12.22
N ASP A 500 -13.26 23.15 -11.83
CA ASP A 500 -12.57 22.16 -12.66
C ASP A 500 -13.26 21.92 -14.01
N GLN A 501 -12.45 21.82 -15.07
CA GLN A 501 -12.90 21.59 -16.44
C GLN A 501 -13.79 20.34 -16.61
N SER A 502 -13.70 19.33 -15.76
CA SER A 502 -14.51 18.10 -15.81
C SER A 502 -16.01 18.37 -15.55
N PHE A 503 -16.33 19.43 -14.82
CA PHE A 503 -17.71 19.88 -14.61
C PHE A 503 -18.18 20.87 -15.69
N ILE A 504 -17.24 21.54 -16.36
CA ILE A 504 -17.55 22.50 -17.43
C ILE A 504 -17.75 21.80 -18.77
N ARG A 505 -16.93 20.80 -19.08
CA ARG A 505 -17.01 20.06 -20.33
C ARG A 505 -18.37 19.40 -20.49
N ASN A 506 -19.03 19.66 -21.61
CA ASN A 506 -20.35 19.14 -21.94
C ASN A 506 -21.42 19.45 -20.87
N ILE A 507 -21.29 20.57 -20.15
CA ILE A 507 -22.23 20.98 -19.08
C ILE A 507 -23.71 21.00 -19.53
N HIS A 508 -23.96 21.25 -20.81
CA HIS A 508 -25.30 21.26 -21.40
C HIS A 508 -25.93 19.86 -21.56
N ASP A 509 -25.11 18.82 -21.71
CA ASP A 509 -25.56 17.44 -21.93
C ASP A 509 -25.68 16.64 -20.62
N VAL A 510 -25.02 17.10 -19.55
CA VAL A 510 -24.92 16.38 -18.28
C VAL A 510 -25.56 17.20 -17.16
N PRO A 511 -26.86 16.97 -16.83
CA PRO A 511 -27.57 17.75 -15.81
C PRO A 511 -26.91 17.70 -14.42
N ALA A 512 -26.17 16.64 -14.11
CA ALA A 512 -25.42 16.52 -12.87
C ALA A 512 -24.26 17.53 -12.79
N ASN A 513 -23.53 17.74 -13.90
CA ASN A 513 -22.44 18.72 -13.98
C ASN A 513 -22.99 20.13 -13.79
N GLU A 514 -24.08 20.47 -14.47
CA GLU A 514 -24.75 21.76 -14.30
C GLU A 514 -25.18 22.02 -12.85
N ALA A 515 -25.75 21.00 -12.19
CA ALA A 515 -26.15 21.11 -10.79
C ALA A 515 -24.97 21.36 -9.84
N ILE A 516 -23.83 20.70 -10.08
CA ILE A 516 -22.59 20.89 -9.31
C ILE A 516 -22.04 22.30 -9.52
N VAL A 517 -21.90 22.75 -10.76
CA VAL A 517 -21.41 24.09 -11.09
C VAL A 517 -22.28 25.17 -10.44
N ARG A 518 -23.61 25.05 -10.54
CA ARG A 518 -24.55 25.96 -9.88
C ARG A 518 -24.38 25.98 -8.35
N ALA A 519 -24.18 24.81 -7.73
CA ALA A 519 -23.96 24.71 -6.29
C ALA A 519 -22.64 25.38 -5.87
N ILE A 520 -21.56 25.17 -6.64
CA ILE A 520 -20.24 25.77 -6.40
C ILE A 520 -20.33 27.30 -6.53
N ILE A 521 -20.97 27.82 -7.58
CA ILE A 521 -21.12 29.28 -7.77
C ILE A 521 -21.93 29.90 -6.62
N ALA A 522 -23.05 29.30 -6.24
CA ALA A 522 -23.87 29.79 -5.13
C ALA A 522 -23.12 29.78 -3.79
N MET A 523 -22.29 28.76 -3.56
CA MET A 523 -21.43 28.64 -2.40
C MET A 523 -20.36 29.72 -2.38
N GLY A 524 -19.59 29.87 -3.46
CA GLY A 524 -18.54 30.88 -3.58
C GLY A 524 -19.09 32.30 -3.38
N GLY A 525 -20.23 32.61 -4.00
CA GLY A 525 -20.91 33.89 -3.81
C GLY A 525 -21.34 34.14 -2.36
N SER A 526 -21.82 33.11 -1.64
CA SER A 526 -22.20 33.22 -0.23
C SER A 526 -21.00 33.44 0.69
N LEU A 527 -19.81 33.00 0.29
CA LEU A 527 -18.55 33.17 1.03
C LEU A 527 -17.77 34.43 0.60
N GLY A 528 -18.27 35.18 -0.38
CA GLY A 528 -17.61 36.37 -0.91
C GLY A 528 -16.34 36.06 -1.71
N LEU A 529 -16.27 34.87 -2.32
CA LEU A 529 -15.14 34.40 -3.12
C LEU A 529 -15.36 34.70 -4.60
N GLU A 530 -14.28 35.04 -5.30
CA GLU A 530 -14.29 35.12 -6.77
C GLU A 530 -14.38 33.72 -7.37
N MET A 531 -15.06 33.58 -8.51
CA MET A 531 -15.26 32.30 -9.19
C MET A 531 -14.78 32.41 -10.63
N ILE A 532 -13.97 31.44 -11.06
CA ILE A 532 -13.54 31.28 -12.46
C ILE A 532 -13.87 29.87 -12.94
N ALA A 533 -14.46 29.76 -14.13
CA ALA A 533 -14.74 28.47 -14.76
C ALA A 533 -13.65 28.12 -15.78
N GLU A 534 -13.07 26.93 -15.64
CA GLU A 534 -11.97 26.47 -16.48
C GLU A 534 -12.42 25.54 -17.61
N GLY A 535 -11.62 25.46 -18.67
CA GLY A 535 -11.87 24.54 -19.77
C GLY A 535 -13.10 24.88 -20.61
N VAL A 536 -13.47 26.16 -20.72
CA VAL A 536 -14.55 26.59 -21.63
C VAL A 536 -14.07 26.49 -23.08
N GLU A 537 -14.62 25.56 -23.86
CA GLU A 537 -14.18 25.30 -25.23
C GLU A 537 -15.24 25.72 -26.27
N THR A 538 -16.52 25.66 -25.91
CA THR A 538 -17.65 25.91 -26.83
C THR A 538 -18.49 27.13 -26.43
N MET A 539 -19.25 27.67 -27.39
CA MET A 539 -20.18 28.78 -27.12
C MET A 539 -21.32 28.34 -26.18
N ASP A 540 -21.80 27.11 -26.29
CA ASP A 540 -22.88 26.58 -25.45
C ASP A 540 -22.44 26.47 -23.97
N GLU A 541 -21.20 26.04 -23.73
CA GLU A 541 -20.61 26.05 -22.37
C GLU A 541 -20.49 27.47 -21.82
N LEU A 542 -20.04 28.43 -22.65
CA LEU A 542 -19.91 29.83 -22.28
C LEU A 542 -21.27 30.44 -21.88
N GLU A 543 -22.31 30.20 -22.68
CA GLU A 543 -23.67 30.68 -22.40
C GLU A 543 -24.23 30.06 -21.11
N CYS A 544 -24.00 28.76 -20.90
CA CYS A 544 -24.42 28.08 -19.67
C CYS A 544 -23.77 28.71 -18.42
N ILE A 545 -22.45 28.91 -18.45
CA ILE A 545 -21.71 29.54 -17.35
C ILE A 545 -22.19 30.97 -17.09
N LYS A 546 -22.45 31.73 -18.16
CA LYS A 546 -22.99 33.09 -18.06
C LYS A 546 -24.38 33.14 -17.44
N ASN A 547 -25.24 32.17 -17.77
CA ASN A 547 -26.58 32.04 -17.19
C ASN A 547 -26.54 31.72 -15.69
N HIS A 548 -25.51 30.98 -15.25
CA HIS A 548 -25.27 30.71 -13.83
C HIS A 548 -24.54 31.84 -13.08
N GLN A 549 -24.34 33.00 -13.73
CA GLN A 549 -23.73 34.20 -13.14
C GLN A 549 -22.27 34.06 -12.71
N CYS A 550 -21.53 33.09 -13.25
CA CYS A 550 -20.07 33.10 -13.13
C CYS A 550 -19.53 34.31 -13.91
N GLN A 551 -18.57 35.04 -13.33
CA GLN A 551 -18.09 36.30 -13.91
C GLN A 551 -16.84 36.12 -14.76
N GLU A 552 -16.11 35.03 -14.54
CA GLU A 552 -14.79 34.82 -15.12
C GLU A 552 -14.66 33.45 -15.73
N VAL A 553 -13.93 33.38 -16.84
CA VAL A 553 -13.73 32.16 -17.60
C VAL A 553 -12.31 32.06 -18.13
N GLN A 554 -11.87 30.82 -18.27
CA GLN A 554 -10.63 30.44 -18.93
C GLN A 554 -10.88 29.21 -19.80
N GLY A 555 -10.35 29.20 -21.02
CA GLY A 555 -10.49 28.04 -21.89
C GLY A 555 -10.15 28.31 -23.35
N TYR A 556 -10.19 27.25 -24.15
CA TYR A 556 -9.78 27.29 -25.57
C TYR A 556 -10.75 28.06 -26.46
N HIS A 557 -11.95 28.37 -25.97
CA HIS A 557 -12.87 29.26 -26.67
C HIS A 557 -12.23 30.62 -26.98
N PHE A 558 -11.44 31.17 -26.05
CA PHE A 558 -10.75 32.45 -26.21
C PHE A 558 -9.33 32.29 -26.75
N SER A 559 -8.54 31.47 -26.07
CA SER A 559 -7.17 31.21 -26.48
C SER A 559 -6.63 29.93 -25.86
N ARG A 560 -5.82 29.21 -26.64
CA ARG A 560 -4.93 28.20 -26.09
C ARG A 560 -3.78 28.89 -25.34
N PRO A 561 -3.08 28.20 -24.44
CA PRO A 561 -1.85 28.72 -23.86
C PRO A 561 -0.88 29.14 -24.97
N ILE A 562 -0.36 30.36 -24.90
CA ILE A 562 0.53 30.94 -25.91
C ILE A 562 1.85 31.44 -25.30
N PRO A 563 2.95 31.49 -26.06
CA PRO A 563 4.21 32.06 -25.59
C PRO A 563 4.07 33.55 -25.22
N ALA A 564 4.98 34.03 -24.36
CA ALA A 564 4.96 35.40 -23.86
C ALA A 564 4.92 36.48 -24.97
N ASP A 565 5.68 36.27 -26.05
CA ASP A 565 5.78 37.21 -27.17
C ASP A 565 4.46 37.30 -27.95
N ALA A 566 3.79 36.16 -28.14
CA ALA A 566 2.50 36.08 -28.84
C ALA A 566 1.34 36.63 -28.00
N PHE A 567 1.45 36.56 -26.66
CA PHE A 567 0.40 37.03 -25.75
C PHE A 567 0.08 38.52 -25.95
N LYS A 568 1.12 39.34 -26.14
CA LYS A 568 0.96 40.78 -26.32
C LYS A 568 0.14 41.12 -27.57
N ASP A 569 0.50 40.50 -28.70
CA ASP A 569 -0.18 40.75 -29.96
C ASP A 569 -1.63 40.28 -29.88
N TRP A 570 -1.87 39.10 -29.30
CA TRP A 570 -3.20 38.57 -29.05
C TRP A 570 -4.05 39.49 -28.15
N HIS A 571 -3.48 40.02 -27.06
CA HIS A 571 -4.18 40.94 -26.16
C HIS A 571 -4.58 42.24 -26.88
N GLN A 572 -3.71 42.77 -27.76
CA GLN A 572 -4.01 43.98 -28.53
C GLN A 572 -5.09 43.76 -29.59
N GLU A 573 -5.17 42.57 -30.18
CA GLU A 573 -6.25 42.22 -31.12
C GLU A 573 -7.59 42.07 -30.41
N LEU A 574 -7.62 41.40 -29.25
CA LEU A 574 -8.84 41.26 -28.47
C LEU A 574 -9.41 42.63 -28.07
N MET A 575 -8.57 43.57 -27.65
CA MET A 575 -9.01 44.92 -27.25
C MET A 575 -9.51 45.80 -28.41
N LYS A 576 -9.29 45.39 -29.67
CA LYS A 576 -9.84 46.06 -30.86
C LYS A 576 -11.23 45.54 -31.25
N THR A 577 -11.63 44.39 -30.72
CA THR A 577 -12.87 43.67 -31.06
C THR A 577 -13.92 43.95 -29.99
#